data_AF-A0A1F9N7X8-F1
#
_entry.id   AF-A0A1F9N7X8-F1
#
_cell.length_a   1.000
_cell.length_b   1.000
_cell.length_c   1.000
_cell.angle_alpha   90.00
_cell.angle_beta   90.00
_cell.angle_gamma   90.00
#
_symmetry.space_group_name_H-M   'P 1'
#
loop_
_entity.id
_entity.type
_entity.pdbx_description
1 polymer ?
#
loop_
_entity_poly.entity_id
_entity_poly.type
_entity_poly.pdbx_seq_one_letter_code
_entity_poly.pdbx_strand_id
1 'polypeptide(L)'
;MTHDEQWKGGVFSKDLDGGRSGASLHIVPNGLRAVTNKGPELSMAFDGMQVEVGGASGHMVFCRPSDRSVTFFCDNGRFLDALGEVAPGPVASQINDLRARRGRKQAFKAVTVLAVIGVVVALVFTVSGMLHGAVRKTVDALPIEIDQKLGEVAFSAMDLGGDKVEAPIVVEGMQAIIERVQPYYDLKGMKLEIHVVDSKQVNAFALPGGYLVVYTGLLRDAAGSSQVAGVIAHEIGHVIHRHGLTRIGQSLGLVAGLQLILGDVSGVLGAAQDLLTVAAINGYSRTQESEADATAVAALHAAGLDPTSLIGFFEKQIAEQNSGAIDSEILSWVSSHPDNAERIAAMRKQITSLEKNKEKPLPIDWKKVIDALP
;
A
#
# COMPACT_ATOMS: atom_id res chain seq x y z
N MET A 1 -5.51 8.17 55.56
CA MET A 1 -5.78 9.46 54.91
C MET A 1 -7.13 9.32 54.24
N THR A 2 -8.17 9.92 54.80
CA THR A 2 -9.55 9.84 54.28
C THR A 2 -9.67 10.80 53.11
N HIS A 3 -9.77 10.26 51.89
CA HIS A 3 -10.16 11.05 50.72
C HIS A 3 -11.62 11.48 50.92
N ASP A 4 -11.85 12.69 51.42
CA ASP A 4 -13.18 13.34 51.39
C ASP A 4 -13.42 13.88 49.98
N GLU A 5 -13.40 12.98 49.00
CA GLU A 5 -13.72 13.32 47.61
C GLU A 5 -15.21 13.65 47.52
N GLN A 6 -15.48 14.90 47.15
CA GLN A 6 -16.83 15.41 46.94
C GLN A 6 -17.28 15.12 45.50
N TRP A 7 -18.40 14.42 45.35
CA TRP A 7 -18.95 14.05 44.04
C TRP A 7 -20.19 14.87 43.74
N LYS A 8 -20.23 15.53 42.58
CA LYS A 8 -21.42 16.26 42.15
C LYS A 8 -22.52 15.28 41.72
N GLY A 9 -23.69 15.41 42.33
CA GLY A 9 -24.84 14.55 42.04
C GLY A 9 -26.15 15.18 42.47
N GLY A 10 -27.09 14.35 42.86
CA GLY A 10 -28.36 14.78 43.40
C GLY A 10 -29.07 13.70 44.19
N VAL A 11 -30.20 14.10 44.75
CA VAL A 11 -31.05 13.25 45.59
C VAL A 11 -32.48 13.35 45.12
N PHE A 12 -33.16 12.20 45.06
CA PHE A 12 -34.61 12.10 44.99
C PHE A 12 -35.15 11.62 46.34
N SER A 13 -36.06 12.38 46.92
CA SER A 13 -36.78 12.00 48.14
C SER A 13 -38.14 12.69 48.13
N LYS A 14 -39.17 12.02 48.68
CA LYS A 14 -40.51 12.62 48.84
C LYS A 14 -40.52 13.77 49.86
N ASP A 15 -39.51 13.82 50.72
CA ASP A 15 -39.39 14.83 51.79
C ASP A 15 -38.69 16.11 51.33
N LEU A 16 -38.21 16.14 50.08
CA LEU A 16 -37.63 17.33 49.47
C LEU A 16 -38.69 18.14 48.73
N ASP A 17 -38.59 19.46 48.81
CA ASP A 17 -39.44 20.36 48.01
C ASP A 17 -39.22 20.10 46.51
N GLY A 18 -40.30 19.83 45.79
CA GLY A 18 -40.26 19.38 44.39
C GLY A 18 -39.72 17.96 44.15
N GLY A 19 -39.51 17.16 45.20
CA GLY A 19 -39.15 15.73 45.13
C GLY A 19 -37.70 15.42 44.70
N ARG A 20 -36.90 16.45 44.38
CA ARG A 20 -35.51 16.31 43.94
C ARG A 20 -34.66 17.53 44.28
N SER A 21 -33.38 17.33 44.57
CA SER A 21 -32.41 18.41 44.72
C SER A 21 -31.03 18.02 44.17
N GLY A 22 -30.30 19.00 43.64
CA GLY A 22 -28.85 18.87 43.46
C GLY A 22 -28.15 18.72 44.81
N ALA A 23 -27.11 17.89 44.85
CA ALA A 23 -26.38 17.60 46.07
C ALA A 23 -24.91 17.25 45.80
N SER A 24 -24.10 17.50 46.82
CA SER A 24 -22.75 16.97 46.90
C SER A 24 -22.76 15.65 47.66
N LEU A 25 -22.34 14.57 47.00
CA LEU A 25 -22.26 13.23 47.57
C LEU A 25 -20.87 12.98 48.15
N HIS A 26 -20.85 12.40 49.34
CA HIS A 26 -19.65 12.00 50.08
C HIS A 26 -19.74 10.52 50.42
N ILE A 27 -18.68 9.78 50.15
CA ILE A 27 -18.54 8.38 50.57
C ILE A 27 -18.01 8.38 52.00
N VAL A 28 -18.78 7.85 52.94
CA VAL A 28 -18.42 7.80 54.37
C VAL A 28 -18.27 6.35 54.82
N PRO A 29 -17.55 6.04 55.91
CA PRO A 29 -17.22 4.66 56.29
C PRO A 29 -18.43 3.71 56.42
N ASN A 30 -19.59 4.23 56.79
CA ASN A 30 -20.81 3.44 57.01
C ASN A 30 -21.89 3.63 55.93
N GLY A 31 -21.59 4.36 54.85
CA GLY A 31 -22.57 4.60 53.80
C GLY A 31 -22.28 5.79 52.89
N LEU A 32 -23.36 6.43 52.42
CA LEU A 32 -23.32 7.62 51.60
C LEU A 32 -23.99 8.79 52.31
N ARG A 33 -23.50 9.99 52.03
CA ARG A 33 -23.99 11.23 52.61
C ARG A 33 -24.17 12.27 51.51
N ALA A 34 -25.33 12.89 51.46
CA ALA A 34 -25.69 13.87 50.45
C ALA A 34 -25.99 15.21 51.09
N VAL A 35 -25.16 16.20 50.80
CA VAL A 35 -25.34 17.59 51.22
C VAL A 35 -26.12 18.31 50.12
N THR A 36 -27.39 18.58 50.36
CA THR A 36 -28.26 19.24 49.36
C THR A 36 -27.99 20.75 49.32
N ASN A 37 -28.17 21.37 48.15
CA ASN A 37 -27.86 22.80 47.97
C ASN A 37 -28.78 23.76 48.76
N LYS A 38 -30.00 23.31 49.12
CA LYS A 38 -31.05 24.13 49.75
C LYS A 38 -31.91 23.37 50.78
N GLY A 39 -31.43 22.26 51.35
CA GLY A 39 -32.25 21.38 52.19
C GLY A 39 -31.44 20.60 53.23
N PRO A 40 -32.05 19.58 53.87
CA PRO A 40 -31.37 18.78 54.89
C PRO A 40 -30.25 17.91 54.30
N GLU A 41 -29.29 17.56 55.15
CA GLU A 41 -28.31 16.52 54.87
C GLU A 41 -29.00 15.15 54.98
N LEU A 42 -28.84 14.32 53.96
CA LEU A 42 -29.44 12.99 53.91
C LEU A 42 -28.33 11.94 53.92
N SER A 43 -28.52 10.86 54.66
CA SER A 43 -27.57 9.77 54.73
C SER A 43 -28.23 8.43 54.41
N MET A 44 -27.44 7.49 53.89
CA MET A 44 -27.88 6.16 53.52
C MET A 44 -26.81 5.16 53.93
N ALA A 45 -27.17 4.17 54.75
CA ALA A 45 -26.25 3.10 55.14
C ALA A 45 -25.96 2.15 53.97
N PHE A 46 -24.81 1.49 53.98
CA PHE A 46 -24.53 0.42 53.01
C PHE A 46 -25.46 -0.80 53.15
N ASP A 47 -25.96 -1.05 54.36
CA ASP A 47 -26.89 -2.14 54.59
C ASP A 47 -28.21 -1.92 53.84
N GLY A 48 -28.66 -2.94 53.12
CA GLY A 48 -29.85 -2.86 52.25
C GLY A 48 -29.73 -1.91 51.05
N MET A 49 -28.53 -1.37 50.76
CA MET A 49 -28.28 -0.50 49.61
C MET A 49 -28.23 -1.29 48.29
N GLN A 50 -28.98 -0.81 47.31
CA GLN A 50 -28.97 -1.28 45.93
C GLN A 50 -28.26 -0.25 45.05
N VAL A 51 -27.31 -0.71 44.25
CA VAL A 51 -26.55 0.12 43.31
C VAL A 51 -26.94 -0.25 41.88
N GLU A 52 -27.27 0.75 41.08
CA GLU A 52 -27.65 0.58 39.68
C GLU A 52 -26.87 1.58 38.81
N VAL A 53 -26.58 1.22 37.55
CA VAL A 53 -25.98 2.13 36.57
C VAL A 53 -26.95 2.30 35.41
N GLY A 54 -27.27 3.55 35.07
CA GLY A 54 -28.27 3.89 34.05
C GLY A 54 -28.12 5.31 33.51
N GLY A 55 -29.24 5.91 33.15
CA GLY A 55 -29.30 7.23 32.51
C GLY A 55 -29.01 7.18 31.00
N ALA A 56 -29.34 8.26 30.28
CA ALA A 56 -29.14 8.36 28.83
C ALA A 56 -27.64 8.27 28.43
N SER A 57 -26.75 8.74 29.31
CA SER A 57 -25.29 8.64 29.17
C SER A 57 -24.74 7.24 29.50
N GLY A 58 -25.50 6.40 30.21
CA GLY A 58 -25.05 5.09 30.69
C GLY A 58 -23.93 5.15 31.74
N HIS A 59 -23.72 6.31 32.37
CA HIS A 59 -22.67 6.55 33.36
C HIS A 59 -23.21 7.06 34.70
N MET A 60 -24.53 7.24 34.82
CA MET A 60 -25.15 7.67 36.06
C MET A 60 -25.25 6.48 37.02
N VAL A 61 -24.70 6.65 38.21
CA VAL A 61 -24.78 5.68 39.30
C VAL A 61 -25.92 6.08 40.21
N PHE A 62 -26.81 5.14 40.51
CA PHE A 62 -27.92 5.31 41.44
C PHE A 62 -27.69 4.42 42.66
N CYS A 63 -27.82 4.99 43.84
CA CYS A 63 -27.76 4.28 45.12
C CYS A 63 -29.09 4.51 45.84
N ARG A 64 -29.77 3.43 46.21
CA ARG A 64 -31.08 3.49 46.88
C ARG A 64 -31.22 2.38 47.92
N PRO A 65 -31.88 2.63 49.06
CA PRO A 65 -32.24 1.60 50.01
C PRO A 65 -33.35 0.70 49.44
N SER A 66 -33.56 -0.45 50.04
CA SER A 66 -34.55 -1.44 49.59
C SER A 66 -35.99 -0.92 49.66
N ASP A 67 -36.29 0.01 50.56
CA ASP A 67 -37.60 0.69 50.69
C ASP A 67 -37.79 1.86 49.71
N ARG A 68 -36.75 2.25 48.95
CA ARG A 68 -36.72 3.38 48.02
C ARG A 68 -37.10 4.73 48.66
N SER A 69 -36.89 4.89 49.96
CA SER A 69 -37.16 6.14 50.69
C SER A 69 -36.37 7.32 50.12
N VAL A 70 -35.09 7.13 49.81
CA VAL A 70 -34.20 8.16 49.26
C VAL A 70 -33.31 7.57 48.18
N THR A 71 -33.18 8.22 47.02
CA THR A 71 -32.26 7.78 45.95
C THR A 71 -31.19 8.83 45.70
N PHE A 72 -29.93 8.45 45.86
CA PHE A 72 -28.79 9.28 45.46
C PHE A 72 -28.39 8.94 44.04
N PHE A 73 -28.06 9.94 43.24
CA PHE A 73 -27.52 9.73 41.90
C PHE A 73 -26.28 10.58 41.66
N CYS A 74 -25.29 10.00 40.99
CA CYS A 74 -24.05 10.67 40.60
C CYS A 74 -23.82 10.50 39.10
N ASP A 75 -23.65 11.60 38.38
CA ASP A 75 -23.31 11.59 36.94
C ASP A 75 -21.80 11.60 36.74
N ASN A 76 -21.11 10.66 37.40
CA ASN A 76 -19.67 10.47 37.24
C ASN A 76 -19.34 8.99 37.33
N GLY A 77 -18.83 8.42 36.24
CA GLY A 77 -18.50 7.00 36.19
C GLY A 77 -17.40 6.57 37.18
N ARG A 78 -16.54 7.49 37.64
CA ARG A 78 -15.51 7.20 38.66
C ARG A 78 -16.09 7.04 40.06
N PHE A 79 -17.32 7.54 40.30
CA PHE A 79 -18.00 7.36 41.59
C PHE A 79 -18.30 5.87 41.86
N LEU A 80 -18.64 5.09 40.84
CA LEU A 80 -18.81 3.63 40.97
C LEU A 80 -17.50 2.95 41.38
N ASP A 81 -16.37 3.48 40.90
CA ASP A 81 -15.05 2.96 41.20
C ASP A 81 -14.67 3.25 42.66
N ALA A 82 -14.78 4.51 43.08
CA ALA A 82 -14.57 4.93 44.46
C ALA A 82 -15.52 4.25 45.46
N LEU A 83 -16.80 4.06 45.09
CA LEU A 83 -17.78 3.40 45.95
C LEU A 83 -17.40 1.94 46.21
N GLY A 84 -16.91 1.22 45.20
CA GLY A 84 -16.52 -0.18 45.36
C GLY A 84 -15.21 -0.40 46.10
N GLU A 85 -14.39 0.63 46.31
CA GLU A 85 -13.20 0.56 47.17
C GLU A 85 -13.56 0.59 48.67
N VAL A 86 -14.69 1.21 49.02
CA VAL A 86 -15.11 1.44 50.41
C VAL A 86 -16.29 0.55 50.84
N ALA A 87 -17.19 0.21 49.92
CA ALA A 87 -18.42 -0.49 50.25
C ALA A 87 -18.16 -1.95 50.70
N PRO A 88 -18.85 -2.45 51.74
CA PRO A 88 -18.68 -3.82 52.23
C PRO A 88 -19.56 -4.85 51.50
N GLY A 89 -19.12 -6.11 51.54
CA GLY A 89 -19.88 -7.33 51.27
C GLY A 89 -20.90 -7.25 50.11
N PRO A 90 -22.23 -7.20 50.38
CA PRO A 90 -23.26 -7.25 49.34
C PRO A 90 -23.21 -6.10 48.33
N VAL A 91 -22.81 -4.90 48.76
CA VAL A 91 -22.73 -3.72 47.88
C VAL A 91 -21.50 -3.81 46.98
N ALA A 92 -20.36 -4.27 47.51
CA ALA A 92 -19.16 -4.55 46.71
C ALA A 92 -19.41 -5.58 45.61
N SER A 93 -20.15 -6.66 45.93
CA SER A 93 -20.53 -7.67 44.94
C SER A 93 -21.38 -7.10 43.80
N GLN A 94 -22.39 -6.26 44.13
CA GLN A 94 -23.21 -5.57 43.13
C GLN A 94 -22.35 -4.67 42.21
N ILE A 95 -21.42 -3.92 42.78
CA ILE A 95 -20.53 -3.02 42.03
C ILE A 95 -19.60 -3.82 41.10
N ASN A 96 -19.02 -4.92 41.57
CA ASN A 96 -18.18 -5.79 40.75
C ASN A 96 -18.95 -6.38 39.56
N ASP A 97 -20.20 -6.82 39.77
CA ASP A 97 -21.06 -7.29 38.68
C ASP A 97 -21.35 -6.19 37.65
N LEU A 98 -21.62 -4.97 38.10
CA LEU A 98 -21.86 -3.82 37.24
C LEU A 98 -20.59 -3.46 36.42
N ARG A 99 -19.41 -3.45 37.06
CA ARG A 99 -18.12 -3.26 36.38
C ARG A 99 -17.89 -4.35 35.33
N ALA A 100 -18.11 -5.62 35.66
CA ALA A 100 -17.96 -6.74 34.74
C ALA A 100 -18.94 -6.65 33.55
N ARG A 101 -20.18 -6.21 33.77
CA ARG A 101 -21.16 -5.96 32.69
C ARG A 101 -20.74 -4.79 31.80
N ARG A 102 -20.22 -3.70 32.37
CA ARG A 102 -19.70 -2.54 31.63
C ARG A 102 -18.49 -2.92 30.78
N GLY A 103 -17.53 -3.66 31.35
CA GLY A 103 -16.36 -4.18 30.65
C GLY A 103 -16.74 -5.09 29.49
N ARG A 104 -17.67 -6.05 29.69
CA ARG A 104 -18.20 -6.90 28.61
C ARG A 104 -18.87 -6.09 27.49
N LYS A 105 -19.67 -5.07 27.82
CA LYS A 105 -20.31 -4.18 26.83
C LYS A 105 -19.27 -3.36 26.04
N GLN A 106 -18.25 -2.83 26.72
CA GLN A 106 -17.17 -2.08 26.06
C GLN A 106 -16.33 -2.98 25.15
N ALA A 107 -15.97 -4.18 25.63
CA ALA A 107 -15.28 -5.19 24.82
C ALA A 107 -16.12 -5.58 23.59
N PHE A 108 -17.42 -5.84 23.76
CA PHE A 108 -18.32 -6.15 22.65
C PHE A 108 -18.40 -5.00 21.62
N LYS A 109 -18.52 -3.75 22.07
CA LYS A 109 -18.47 -2.57 21.19
C LYS A 109 -17.14 -2.49 20.44
N ALA A 110 -16.01 -2.66 21.13
CA ALA A 110 -14.68 -2.65 20.50
C ALA A 110 -14.55 -3.75 19.44
N VAL A 111 -14.98 -4.98 19.75
CA VAL A 111 -14.99 -6.11 18.81
C VAL A 111 -15.87 -5.80 17.60
N THR A 112 -17.03 -5.19 17.80
CA THR A 112 -17.93 -4.83 16.69
C THR A 112 -17.32 -3.75 15.81
N VAL A 113 -16.70 -2.72 16.40
CA VAL A 113 -16.00 -1.67 15.65
C VAL A 113 -14.84 -2.27 14.85
N LEU A 114 -14.02 -3.12 15.45
CA LEU A 114 -12.92 -3.80 14.76
C LEU A 114 -13.44 -4.72 13.64
N ALA A 115 -14.55 -5.42 13.85
CA ALA A 115 -15.17 -6.25 12.82
C ALA A 115 -15.67 -5.41 11.64
N VAL A 116 -16.33 -4.27 11.90
CA VAL A 116 -16.77 -3.35 10.85
C VAL A 116 -15.58 -2.79 10.07
N ILE A 117 -14.51 -2.36 10.76
CA ILE A 117 -13.28 -1.91 10.10
C ILE A 117 -12.71 -3.04 9.23
N GLY A 118 -12.64 -4.27 9.75
CA GLY A 118 -12.19 -5.44 9.00
C GLY A 118 -13.01 -5.68 7.73
N VAL A 119 -14.33 -5.56 7.80
CA VAL A 119 -15.23 -5.70 6.64
C VAL A 119 -15.00 -4.58 5.61
N VAL A 120 -14.87 -3.33 6.07
CA VAL A 120 -14.60 -2.18 5.18
C VAL A 120 -13.26 -2.36 4.46
N VAL A 121 -12.22 -2.75 5.21
CA VAL A 121 -10.89 -3.01 4.65
C VAL A 121 -10.95 -4.15 3.64
N ALA A 122 -11.60 -5.27 3.96
CA ALA A 122 -11.78 -6.38 3.03
C ALA A 122 -12.55 -5.97 1.77
N LEU A 123 -13.60 -5.15 1.91
CA LEU A 123 -14.37 -4.64 0.78
C LEU A 123 -13.53 -3.76 -0.13
N VAL A 124 -12.73 -2.84 0.44
CA VAL A 124 -11.83 -1.97 -0.33
C VAL A 124 -10.81 -2.80 -1.11
N PHE A 125 -10.17 -3.79 -0.47
CA PHE A 125 -9.23 -4.68 -1.16
C PHE A 125 -9.90 -5.48 -2.28
N THR A 126 -11.12 -5.97 -2.04
CA THR A 126 -11.87 -6.76 -3.04
C THR A 126 -12.25 -5.91 -4.25
N VAL A 127 -12.83 -4.72 -4.03
CA VAL A 127 -13.23 -3.80 -5.10
C VAL A 127 -12.01 -3.32 -5.89
N SER A 128 -10.91 -2.98 -5.21
CA SER A 128 -9.66 -2.60 -5.84
C SER A 128 -9.09 -3.72 -6.73
N GLY A 129 -9.05 -4.95 -6.22
CA GLY A 129 -8.62 -6.12 -6.99
C GLY A 129 -9.51 -6.39 -8.22
N MET A 130 -10.83 -6.27 -8.08
CA MET A 130 -11.76 -6.39 -9.20
C MET A 130 -11.53 -5.31 -10.27
N LEU A 131 -11.30 -4.06 -9.85
CA LEU A 131 -11.04 -2.96 -10.78
C LEU A 131 -9.71 -3.16 -11.53
N HIS A 132 -8.65 -3.56 -10.84
CA HIS A 132 -7.36 -3.90 -11.48
C HIS A 132 -7.51 -5.01 -12.53
N GLY A 133 -8.24 -6.08 -12.19
CA GLY A 133 -8.51 -7.17 -13.13
C GLY A 133 -9.38 -6.74 -14.33
N ALA A 134 -10.34 -5.84 -14.11
CA ALA A 134 -11.17 -5.29 -15.17
C ALA A 134 -10.35 -4.41 -16.14
N VAL A 135 -9.45 -3.56 -15.63
CA VAL A 135 -8.56 -2.73 -16.46
C VAL A 135 -7.67 -3.62 -17.33
N ARG A 136 -7.03 -4.65 -16.77
CA ARG A 136 -6.17 -5.57 -17.54
C ARG A 136 -6.92 -6.22 -18.70
N LYS A 137 -8.10 -6.81 -18.43
CA LYS A 137 -8.95 -7.41 -19.48
C LYS A 137 -9.37 -6.42 -20.56
N THR A 138 -9.63 -5.18 -20.15
CA THR A 138 -9.99 -4.12 -21.09
C THR A 138 -8.79 -3.80 -21.98
N VAL A 139 -7.60 -3.63 -21.41
CA VAL A 139 -6.36 -3.40 -22.16
C VAL A 139 -6.07 -4.53 -23.13
N ASP A 140 -6.18 -5.80 -22.71
CA ASP A 140 -5.95 -6.95 -23.60
C ASP A 140 -6.89 -6.97 -24.82
N ALA A 141 -8.09 -6.40 -24.69
CA ALA A 141 -9.09 -6.31 -25.77
C ALA A 141 -8.89 -5.10 -26.69
N LEU A 142 -8.08 -4.11 -26.30
CA LEU A 142 -7.84 -2.92 -27.11
C LEU A 142 -6.93 -3.23 -28.30
N PRO A 143 -7.14 -2.58 -29.47
CA PRO A 143 -6.19 -2.61 -30.57
C PRO A 143 -4.79 -2.12 -30.18
N ILE A 144 -3.75 -2.62 -30.85
CA ILE A 144 -2.34 -2.31 -30.57
C ILE A 144 -1.96 -0.90 -31.02
N GLU A 145 -2.71 -0.35 -31.97
CA GLU A 145 -2.56 1.01 -32.48
C GLU A 145 -2.72 2.05 -31.36
N ILE A 146 -3.40 1.71 -30.27
CA ILE A 146 -3.50 2.56 -29.08
C ILE A 146 -2.13 2.65 -28.39
N ASP A 147 -1.46 1.53 -28.15
CA ASP A 147 -0.12 1.51 -27.55
C ASP A 147 0.87 2.26 -28.43
N GLN A 148 0.80 2.06 -29.75
CA GLN A 148 1.68 2.74 -30.71
C GLN A 148 1.50 4.26 -30.69
N LYS A 149 0.27 4.75 -30.78
CA LYS A 149 -0.03 6.19 -30.73
C LYS A 149 0.38 6.81 -29.39
N LEU A 150 0.06 6.11 -28.31
CA LEU A 150 0.37 6.60 -26.97
C LEU A 150 1.88 6.63 -26.74
N GLY A 151 2.59 5.61 -27.21
CA GLY A 151 4.05 5.52 -27.23
C GLY A 151 4.71 6.63 -28.02
N GLU A 152 4.21 6.92 -29.22
CA GLU A 152 4.73 8.00 -30.07
C GLU A 152 4.58 9.37 -29.41
N VAL A 153 3.39 9.67 -28.87
CA VAL A 153 3.12 10.91 -28.14
C VAL A 153 3.99 10.99 -26.89
N ALA A 154 4.06 9.89 -26.13
CA ALA A 154 4.89 9.75 -24.95
C ALA A 154 6.35 10.07 -25.29
N PHE A 155 6.94 9.30 -26.19
CA PHE A 155 8.36 9.42 -26.55
C PHE A 155 8.70 10.80 -27.11
N SER A 156 7.81 11.40 -27.91
CA SER A 156 8.04 12.73 -28.49
C SER A 156 7.97 13.87 -27.48
N ALA A 157 7.20 13.70 -26.40
CA ALA A 157 7.02 14.71 -25.36
C ALA A 157 7.93 14.50 -24.13
N MET A 158 8.54 13.32 -24.00
CA MET A 158 9.35 12.95 -22.85
C MET A 158 10.72 13.62 -22.90
N ASP A 159 11.07 14.30 -21.80
CA ASP A 159 12.45 14.63 -21.52
C ASP A 159 13.17 13.36 -21.06
N LEU A 160 14.07 12.85 -21.90
CA LEU A 160 14.82 11.63 -21.63
C LEU A 160 16.00 11.87 -20.68
N GLY A 161 16.21 13.12 -20.23
CA GLY A 161 17.27 13.48 -19.29
C GLY A 161 18.67 13.45 -19.92
N GLY A 162 18.76 13.50 -21.25
CA GLY A 162 20.00 13.41 -22.01
C GLY A 162 19.80 13.42 -23.53
N ASP A 163 20.89 13.60 -24.27
CA ASP A 163 20.89 13.56 -25.73
C ASP A 163 20.86 12.11 -26.25
N LYS A 164 20.28 11.89 -27.43
CA LYS A 164 20.30 10.57 -28.07
C LYS A 164 21.71 10.25 -28.56
N VAL A 165 22.18 9.05 -28.28
CA VAL A 165 23.45 8.53 -28.79
C VAL A 165 23.24 7.95 -30.18
N GLU A 166 23.86 8.55 -31.18
CA GLU A 166 23.75 8.14 -32.59
C GLU A 166 24.94 7.29 -33.08
N ALA A 167 25.92 7.00 -32.21
CA ALA A 167 27.10 6.22 -32.57
C ALA A 167 26.68 4.83 -33.12
N PRO A 168 26.98 4.49 -34.39
CA PRO A 168 26.44 3.28 -35.03
C PRO A 168 26.77 2.01 -34.27
N ILE A 169 28.01 1.86 -33.78
CA ILE A 169 28.43 0.67 -33.02
C ILE A 169 27.60 0.45 -31.75
N VAL A 170 27.12 1.52 -31.11
CA VAL A 170 26.32 1.47 -29.90
C VAL A 170 24.89 1.06 -30.24
N VAL A 171 24.27 1.77 -31.20
CA VAL A 171 22.88 1.53 -31.62
C VAL A 171 22.74 0.14 -32.27
N GLU A 172 23.63 -0.22 -33.19
CA GLU A 172 23.65 -1.54 -33.83
C GLU A 172 23.89 -2.67 -32.81
N GLY A 173 24.70 -2.42 -31.78
CA GLY A 173 24.91 -3.37 -30.68
C GLY A 173 23.61 -3.66 -29.94
N MET A 174 22.84 -2.62 -29.59
CA MET A 174 21.55 -2.77 -28.92
C MET A 174 20.48 -3.37 -29.85
N GLN A 175 20.49 -2.99 -31.11
CA GLN A 175 19.62 -3.56 -32.13
C GLN A 175 19.87 -5.06 -32.33
N ALA A 176 21.14 -5.50 -32.32
CA ALA A 176 21.50 -6.92 -32.43
C ALA A 176 20.98 -7.76 -31.26
N ILE A 177 20.83 -7.16 -30.06
CA ILE A 177 20.15 -7.81 -28.94
C ILE A 177 18.68 -8.02 -29.26
N ILE A 178 17.97 -6.97 -29.68
CA ILE A 178 16.55 -7.04 -30.05
C ILE A 178 16.33 -8.08 -31.14
N GLU A 179 17.13 -8.04 -32.21
CA GLU A 179 17.03 -8.99 -33.32
C GLU A 179 17.21 -10.44 -32.87
N ARG A 180 18.02 -10.67 -31.85
CA ARG A 180 18.26 -12.00 -31.29
C ARG A 180 17.08 -12.52 -30.48
N VAL A 181 16.42 -11.66 -29.70
CA VAL A 181 15.35 -12.08 -28.77
C VAL A 181 13.94 -11.92 -29.35
N GLN A 182 13.72 -10.95 -30.26
CA GLN A 182 12.41 -10.66 -30.86
C GLN A 182 11.69 -11.87 -31.47
N PRO A 183 12.35 -12.86 -32.11
CA PRO A 183 11.64 -13.98 -32.73
C PRO A 183 10.95 -14.90 -31.72
N TYR A 184 11.27 -14.75 -30.44
CA TYR A 184 10.75 -15.56 -29.34
C TYR A 184 9.64 -14.85 -28.57
N TYR A 185 9.22 -13.67 -29.03
CA TYR A 185 8.07 -12.94 -28.50
C TYR A 185 6.90 -12.93 -29.50
N ASP A 186 5.67 -12.94 -28.97
CA ASP A 186 4.48 -12.60 -29.74
C ASP A 186 4.26 -11.08 -29.70
N LEU A 187 4.81 -10.38 -30.70
CA LEU A 187 4.72 -8.93 -30.79
C LEU A 187 3.34 -8.45 -31.27
N LYS A 188 2.48 -9.34 -31.78
CA LYS A 188 1.14 -9.01 -32.31
C LYS A 188 1.11 -7.83 -33.30
N GLY A 189 2.22 -7.56 -34.00
CA GLY A 189 2.35 -6.43 -34.94
C GLY A 189 2.97 -5.16 -34.36
N MET A 190 3.33 -5.15 -33.07
CA MET A 190 4.19 -4.10 -32.50
C MET A 190 5.58 -4.12 -33.12
N LYS A 191 6.19 -2.95 -33.23
CA LYS A 191 7.58 -2.78 -33.65
C LYS A 191 8.39 -2.34 -32.44
N LEU A 192 9.51 -3.00 -32.20
CA LEU A 192 10.44 -2.62 -31.14
C LEU A 192 11.42 -1.58 -31.70
N GLU A 193 11.53 -0.45 -31.03
CA GLU A 193 12.43 0.64 -31.39
C GLU A 193 13.31 0.95 -30.19
N ILE A 194 14.64 0.90 -30.37
CA ILE A 194 15.58 1.15 -29.29
C ILE A 194 16.26 2.50 -29.42
N HIS A 195 16.31 3.21 -28.30
CA HIS A 195 16.94 4.51 -28.19
C HIS A 195 17.95 4.49 -27.06
N VAL A 196 19.20 4.84 -27.38
CA VAL A 196 20.25 4.99 -26.38
C VAL A 196 20.34 6.47 -26.03
N VAL A 197 20.35 6.80 -24.74
CA VAL A 197 20.35 8.17 -24.25
C VAL A 197 21.55 8.38 -23.34
N ASP A 198 22.26 9.49 -23.56
CA ASP A 198 23.40 9.86 -22.73
C ASP A 198 22.94 10.34 -21.36
N SER A 199 23.02 9.44 -20.38
CA SER A 199 22.63 9.71 -19.01
C SER A 199 23.47 8.86 -18.07
N LYS A 200 23.94 9.45 -16.98
CA LYS A 200 24.69 8.74 -15.94
C LYS A 200 23.85 7.75 -15.16
N GLN A 201 22.52 7.84 -15.25
CA GLN A 201 21.60 6.94 -14.57
C GLN A 201 21.77 5.50 -15.09
N VAL A 202 21.84 4.55 -14.17
CA VAL A 202 21.79 3.12 -14.47
C VAL A 202 20.32 2.75 -14.62
N ASN A 203 19.79 2.94 -15.85
CA ASN A 203 18.40 2.63 -16.17
C ASN A 203 18.16 2.16 -17.60
N ALA A 204 17.05 1.45 -17.76
CA ALA A 204 16.35 1.21 -19.01
C ALA A 204 14.86 1.14 -18.71
N PHE A 205 14.02 1.48 -19.69
CA PHE A 205 12.57 1.36 -19.55
C PHE A 205 11.89 1.19 -20.91
N ALA A 206 10.68 0.64 -20.87
CA ALA A 206 9.80 0.56 -22.03
C ALA A 206 8.62 1.54 -21.93
N LEU A 207 8.29 2.19 -23.04
CA LEU A 207 7.03 2.89 -23.23
C LEU A 207 6.03 2.02 -24.01
N PRO A 208 4.71 2.30 -23.93
CA PRO A 208 3.72 1.66 -24.78
C PRO A 208 4.13 1.70 -26.26
N GLY A 209 3.75 0.69 -27.03
CA GLY A 209 3.96 0.68 -28.49
C GLY A 209 5.32 0.14 -28.95
N GLY A 210 6.24 -0.15 -28.02
CA GLY A 210 7.50 -0.83 -28.32
C GLY A 210 8.74 0.07 -28.30
N TYR A 211 8.64 1.29 -27.77
CA TYR A 211 9.81 2.15 -27.58
C TYR A 211 10.58 1.71 -26.33
N LEU A 212 11.84 1.34 -26.52
CA LEU A 212 12.78 0.92 -25.51
C LEU A 212 13.84 2.00 -25.36
N VAL A 213 14.06 2.47 -24.13
CA VAL A 213 15.08 3.46 -23.82
C VAL A 213 16.13 2.83 -22.92
N VAL A 214 17.41 2.99 -23.28
CA VAL A 214 18.55 2.47 -22.52
C VAL A 214 19.53 3.61 -22.25
N TYR A 215 19.91 3.81 -21.00
CA TYR A 215 20.85 4.86 -20.62
C TYR A 215 22.31 4.41 -20.72
N THR A 216 23.21 5.31 -21.12
CA THR A 216 24.65 5.04 -21.20
C THR A 216 25.24 4.60 -19.86
N GLY A 217 24.70 5.10 -18.74
CA GLY A 217 25.03 4.65 -17.39
C GLY A 217 24.80 3.15 -17.20
N LEU A 218 23.68 2.60 -17.71
CA LEU A 218 23.42 1.15 -17.67
C LEU A 218 24.42 0.35 -18.49
N LEU A 219 24.78 0.86 -19.68
CA LEU A 219 25.77 0.20 -20.53
C LEU A 219 27.15 0.19 -19.86
N ARG A 220 27.56 1.28 -19.21
CA ARG A 220 28.84 1.36 -18.47
C ARG A 220 28.85 0.45 -17.24
N ASP A 221 27.69 0.33 -16.60
CA ASP A 221 27.54 -0.43 -15.37
C ASP A 221 27.53 -1.95 -15.62
N ALA A 222 26.86 -2.41 -16.68
CA ALA A 222 26.75 -3.82 -17.00
C ALA A 222 28.11 -4.50 -17.23
N ALA A 223 28.28 -5.71 -16.68
CA ALA A 223 29.49 -6.51 -16.83
C ALA A 223 29.76 -6.99 -18.27
N GLY A 224 28.75 -6.89 -19.15
CA GLY A 224 28.84 -7.31 -20.53
C GLY A 224 27.51 -7.19 -21.26
N SER A 225 27.54 -7.38 -22.58
CA SER A 225 26.35 -7.35 -23.44
C SER A 225 25.27 -8.36 -23.04
N SER A 226 25.65 -9.48 -22.40
CA SER A 226 24.68 -10.46 -21.89
C SER A 226 23.77 -9.88 -20.80
N GLN A 227 24.30 -9.08 -19.86
CA GLN A 227 23.48 -8.46 -18.82
C GLN A 227 22.53 -7.41 -19.40
N VAL A 228 23.01 -6.62 -20.35
CA VAL A 228 22.16 -5.68 -21.10
C VAL A 228 21.08 -6.40 -21.89
N ALA A 229 21.39 -7.56 -22.48
CA ALA A 229 20.39 -8.40 -23.12
C ALA A 229 19.34 -8.93 -22.13
N GLY A 230 19.74 -9.26 -20.91
CA GLY A 230 18.84 -9.59 -19.82
C GLY A 230 17.85 -8.47 -19.51
N VAL A 231 18.35 -7.25 -19.34
CA VAL A 231 17.52 -6.06 -19.08
C VAL A 231 16.61 -5.75 -20.26
N ILE A 232 17.13 -5.70 -21.50
CA ILE A 232 16.30 -5.45 -22.69
C ILE A 232 15.21 -6.52 -22.85
N ALA A 233 15.52 -7.79 -22.59
CA ALA A 233 14.52 -8.86 -22.63
C ALA A 233 13.41 -8.64 -21.58
N HIS A 234 13.77 -8.18 -20.39
CA HIS A 234 12.82 -7.78 -19.35
C HIS A 234 11.93 -6.60 -19.80
N GLU A 235 12.51 -5.54 -20.36
CA GLU A 235 11.76 -4.39 -20.86
C GLU A 235 10.81 -4.77 -22.01
N ILE A 236 11.23 -5.66 -22.91
CA ILE A 236 10.33 -6.21 -23.94
C ILE A 236 9.18 -6.99 -23.30
N GLY A 237 9.44 -7.70 -22.19
CA GLY A 237 8.41 -8.31 -21.34
C GLY A 237 7.31 -7.33 -20.94
N HIS A 238 7.66 -6.11 -20.52
CA HIS A 238 6.68 -5.08 -20.20
C HIS A 238 5.87 -4.60 -21.41
N VAL A 239 6.51 -4.51 -22.59
CA VAL A 239 5.84 -4.16 -23.85
C VAL A 239 4.80 -5.21 -24.23
N ILE A 240 5.19 -6.49 -24.27
CA ILE A 240 4.32 -7.56 -24.77
C ILE A 240 3.08 -7.78 -23.89
N HIS A 241 3.22 -7.57 -22.58
CA HIS A 241 2.13 -7.69 -21.62
C HIS A 241 1.37 -6.37 -21.43
N ARG A 242 1.71 -5.34 -22.22
CA ARG A 242 1.07 -4.02 -22.22
C ARG A 242 0.98 -3.43 -20.82
N HIS A 243 2.04 -3.62 -20.03
CA HIS A 243 2.09 -3.19 -18.64
C HIS A 243 1.99 -1.67 -18.51
N GLY A 244 2.66 -0.92 -19.40
CA GLY A 244 2.56 0.53 -19.45
C GLY A 244 1.13 1.02 -19.69
N LEU A 245 0.42 0.45 -20.66
CA LEU A 245 -0.97 0.82 -20.94
C LEU A 245 -1.93 0.41 -19.81
N THR A 246 -1.74 -0.79 -19.24
CA THR A 246 -2.48 -1.24 -18.05
C THR A 246 -2.36 -0.25 -16.90
N ARG A 247 -1.15 0.25 -16.69
CA ARG A 247 -0.86 1.19 -15.62
C ARG A 247 -1.48 2.57 -15.84
N ILE A 248 -1.43 3.08 -17.06
CA ILE A 248 -2.11 4.31 -17.45
C ILE A 248 -3.62 4.18 -17.19
N GLY A 249 -4.21 3.04 -17.54
CA GLY A 249 -5.63 2.78 -17.24
C GLY A 249 -5.94 2.70 -15.74
N GLN A 250 -5.01 2.19 -14.93
CA GLN A 250 -5.15 2.13 -13.48
C GLN A 250 -5.00 3.50 -12.80
N SER A 251 -4.06 4.34 -13.25
CA SER A 251 -3.78 5.64 -12.62
C SER A 251 -4.85 6.68 -12.89
N LEU A 252 -5.44 6.68 -14.09
CA LEU A 252 -6.47 7.64 -14.50
C LEU A 252 -7.88 7.22 -14.08
N GLY A 253 -8.02 5.98 -13.61
CA GLY A 253 -9.31 5.34 -13.41
C GLY A 253 -9.96 4.93 -14.74
N LEU A 254 -10.78 3.88 -14.71
CA LEU A 254 -11.30 3.22 -15.91
C LEU A 254 -12.01 4.19 -16.88
N VAL A 255 -12.77 5.16 -16.38
CA VAL A 255 -13.57 6.08 -17.21
C VAL A 255 -12.69 7.13 -17.91
N ALA A 256 -11.77 7.79 -17.20
CA ALA A 256 -10.89 8.77 -17.84
C ALA A 256 -9.83 8.08 -18.71
N GLY A 257 -9.31 6.92 -18.29
CA GLY A 257 -8.43 6.09 -19.11
C GLY A 257 -9.09 5.67 -20.42
N LEU A 258 -10.34 5.20 -20.39
CA LEU A 258 -11.10 4.87 -21.60
C LEU A 258 -11.38 6.08 -22.49
N GLN A 259 -11.71 7.26 -21.94
CA GLN A 259 -11.94 8.46 -22.75
C GLN A 259 -10.70 8.92 -23.51
N LEU A 260 -9.52 8.80 -22.89
CA LEU A 260 -8.24 9.12 -23.53
C LEU A 260 -7.88 8.09 -24.60
N ILE A 261 -8.15 6.82 -24.33
CA ILE A 261 -7.92 5.70 -25.26
C ILE A 261 -8.87 5.74 -26.47
N LEU A 262 -10.13 6.17 -26.28
CA LEU A 262 -11.18 6.11 -27.29
C LEU A 262 -11.32 7.37 -28.16
N GLY A 263 -10.47 8.39 -27.98
CA GLY A 263 -10.21 9.38 -29.05
C GLY A 263 -10.40 10.85 -28.75
N ASP A 264 -10.59 11.29 -27.50
CA ASP A 264 -10.46 12.72 -27.16
C ASP A 264 -9.03 13.05 -26.70
N VAL A 265 -8.09 12.94 -27.64
CA VAL A 265 -6.65 13.16 -27.41
C VAL A 265 -6.30 14.64 -27.20
N SER A 266 -7.26 15.55 -27.37
CA SER A 266 -7.10 17.00 -27.14
C SER A 266 -6.68 17.30 -25.70
N GLY A 267 -7.20 16.53 -24.73
CA GLY A 267 -6.81 16.63 -23.31
C GLY A 267 -5.54 15.85 -22.97
N VAL A 268 -5.09 14.93 -23.83
CA VAL A 268 -3.93 14.05 -23.60
C VAL A 268 -2.62 14.83 -23.65
N LEU A 269 -2.47 15.80 -24.55
CA LEU A 269 -1.23 16.60 -24.67
C LEU A 269 -0.90 17.40 -23.40
N GLY A 270 -1.92 17.90 -22.68
CA GLY A 270 -1.74 18.63 -21.43
C GLY A 270 -1.41 17.74 -20.22
N ALA A 271 -1.77 16.45 -20.28
CA ALA A 271 -1.50 15.45 -19.24
C ALA A 271 -0.43 14.43 -19.67
N ALA A 272 0.20 14.63 -20.83
CA ALA A 272 1.12 13.66 -21.44
C ALA A 272 2.32 13.42 -20.52
N GLN A 273 2.86 14.50 -19.91
CA GLN A 273 3.97 14.41 -18.96
C GLN A 273 3.62 13.60 -17.71
N ASP A 274 2.40 13.74 -17.18
CA ASP A 274 1.96 12.96 -16.01
C ASP A 274 1.69 11.50 -16.36
N LEU A 275 1.09 11.23 -17.53
CA LEU A 275 0.93 9.87 -18.07
C LEU A 275 2.28 9.18 -18.26
N LEU A 276 3.26 9.95 -18.74
CA LEU A 276 4.62 9.54 -19.02
C LEU A 276 5.36 9.12 -17.76
N THR A 277 5.34 9.95 -16.72
CA THR A 277 5.93 9.61 -15.42
C THR A 277 5.28 8.35 -14.84
N VAL A 278 3.96 8.21 -15.01
CA VAL A 278 3.26 7.00 -14.56
C VAL A 278 3.75 5.77 -15.31
N ALA A 279 3.84 5.81 -16.64
CA ALA A 279 4.17 4.64 -17.46
C ALA A 279 5.65 4.23 -17.36
N ALA A 280 6.56 5.20 -17.28
CA ALA A 280 8.01 4.99 -17.42
C ALA A 280 8.79 5.00 -16.10
N ILE A 281 8.34 5.75 -15.08
CA ILE A 281 9.14 6.06 -13.89
C ILE A 281 8.59 5.40 -12.63
N ASN A 282 7.27 5.29 -12.50
CA ASN A 282 6.70 4.58 -11.37
C ASN A 282 6.96 3.06 -11.54
N GLY A 283 7.14 2.29 -10.46
CA GLY A 283 7.50 0.85 -10.55
C GLY A 283 6.31 -0.11 -10.71
N TYR A 284 6.43 -1.18 -11.49
CA TYR A 284 5.29 -2.05 -11.80
C TYR A 284 4.84 -2.92 -10.61
N SER A 285 3.63 -3.48 -10.68
CA SER A 285 3.18 -4.41 -9.65
C SER A 285 4.03 -5.69 -9.65
N ARG A 286 4.16 -6.34 -8.49
CA ARG A 286 4.90 -7.62 -8.33
C ARG A 286 4.54 -8.68 -9.38
N THR A 287 3.25 -8.75 -9.73
CA THR A 287 2.78 -9.69 -10.75
C THR A 287 3.30 -9.32 -12.14
N GLN A 288 3.28 -8.03 -12.50
CA GLN A 288 3.80 -7.56 -13.79
C GLN A 288 5.31 -7.76 -13.90
N GLU A 289 6.05 -7.46 -12.83
CA GLU A 289 7.49 -7.74 -12.74
C GLU A 289 7.80 -9.23 -12.94
N SER A 290 7.05 -10.10 -12.26
CA SER A 290 7.21 -11.56 -12.39
C SER A 290 6.87 -12.07 -13.80
N GLU A 291 5.87 -11.48 -14.47
CA GLU A 291 5.50 -11.80 -15.85
C GLU A 291 6.61 -11.38 -16.83
N ALA A 292 7.19 -10.19 -16.65
CA ALA A 292 8.30 -9.70 -17.45
C ALA A 292 9.57 -10.56 -17.26
N ASP A 293 9.92 -10.88 -16.01
CA ASP A 293 11.03 -11.79 -15.68
C ASP A 293 10.88 -13.16 -16.33
N ALA A 294 9.70 -13.77 -16.18
CA ALA A 294 9.46 -15.10 -16.71
C ALA A 294 9.54 -15.13 -18.23
N THR A 295 9.07 -14.06 -18.87
CA THR A 295 9.13 -13.93 -20.33
C THR A 295 10.56 -13.67 -20.80
N ALA A 296 11.32 -12.83 -20.10
CA ALA A 296 12.72 -12.57 -20.40
C ALA A 296 13.57 -13.84 -20.30
N VAL A 297 13.44 -14.60 -19.21
CA VAL A 297 14.14 -15.88 -19.02
C VAL A 297 13.84 -16.85 -20.16
N ALA A 298 12.57 -16.97 -20.55
CA ALA A 298 12.16 -17.86 -21.64
C ALA A 298 12.75 -17.41 -22.99
N ALA A 299 12.69 -16.11 -23.30
CA ALA A 299 13.20 -15.57 -24.56
C ALA A 299 14.72 -15.65 -24.67
N LEU A 300 15.46 -15.33 -23.60
CA LEU A 300 16.91 -15.47 -23.54
C LEU A 300 17.33 -16.91 -23.79
N HIS A 301 16.71 -17.85 -23.07
CA HIS A 301 16.99 -19.28 -23.22
C HIS A 301 16.70 -19.79 -24.64
N ALA A 302 15.55 -19.41 -25.21
CA ALA A 302 15.15 -19.81 -26.55
C ALA A 302 16.08 -19.22 -27.63
N ALA A 303 16.58 -18.00 -27.40
CA ALA A 303 17.56 -17.34 -28.24
C ALA A 303 19.00 -17.87 -28.11
N GLY A 304 19.22 -18.83 -27.21
CA GLY A 304 20.55 -19.37 -26.89
C GLY A 304 21.46 -18.35 -26.20
N LEU A 305 20.88 -17.39 -25.49
CA LEU A 305 21.58 -16.47 -24.60
C LEU A 305 21.55 -17.02 -23.17
N ASP A 306 22.47 -16.56 -22.33
CA ASP A 306 22.52 -16.94 -20.91
C ASP A 306 21.28 -16.40 -20.18
N PRO A 307 20.35 -17.26 -19.72
CA PRO A 307 19.14 -16.81 -19.03
C PRO A 307 19.42 -16.36 -17.58
N THR A 308 20.64 -16.59 -17.06
CA THR A 308 21.06 -16.10 -15.74
C THR A 308 21.58 -14.66 -15.78
N SER A 309 21.76 -14.09 -16.97
CA SER A 309 22.29 -12.74 -17.17
C SER A 309 21.50 -11.63 -16.43
N LEU A 310 20.17 -11.69 -16.48
CA LEU A 310 19.30 -10.76 -15.74
C LEU A 310 19.46 -10.90 -14.22
N ILE A 311 19.58 -12.13 -13.71
CA ILE A 311 19.86 -12.38 -12.29
C ILE A 311 21.21 -11.76 -11.91
N GLY A 312 22.23 -11.95 -12.74
CA GLY A 312 23.56 -11.38 -12.49
C GLY A 312 23.54 -9.85 -12.44
N PHE A 313 22.71 -9.20 -13.26
CA PHE A 313 22.52 -7.75 -13.19
C PHE A 313 21.82 -7.33 -11.89
N PHE A 314 20.73 -8.00 -11.50
CA PHE A 314 20.06 -7.75 -10.21
C PHE A 314 21.02 -7.86 -9.02
N GLU A 315 21.80 -8.94 -8.95
CA GLU A 315 22.72 -9.18 -7.84
C GLU A 315 23.80 -8.10 -7.75
N LYS A 316 24.30 -7.62 -8.90
CA LYS A 316 25.24 -6.50 -8.97
C LYS A 316 24.62 -5.21 -8.42
N GLN A 317 23.44 -4.85 -8.91
CA GLN A 317 22.76 -3.62 -8.48
C GLN A 317 22.43 -3.64 -6.99
N ILE A 318 21.99 -4.78 -6.44
CA ILE A 318 21.73 -4.94 -4.99
C ILE A 318 23.02 -4.78 -4.18
N ALA A 319 24.12 -5.36 -4.65
CA ALA A 319 25.41 -5.24 -3.98
C ALA A 319 25.88 -3.77 -3.96
N GLU A 320 25.74 -3.05 -5.07
CA GLU A 320 26.10 -1.63 -5.18
C GLU A 320 25.22 -0.75 -4.30
N GLN A 321 23.90 -0.96 -4.31
CA GLN A 321 22.97 -0.25 -3.44
C GLN A 321 23.29 -0.46 -1.96
N ASN A 322 23.57 -1.70 -1.55
CA ASN A 322 23.92 -2.02 -0.15
C ASN A 322 25.29 -1.47 0.26
N SER A 323 26.22 -1.33 -0.69
CA SER A 323 27.55 -0.78 -0.42
C SER A 323 27.53 0.74 -0.20
N GLY A 324 26.53 1.44 -0.74
CA GLY A 324 26.46 2.90 -0.77
C GLY A 324 27.57 3.56 -1.61
N ALA A 325 28.30 2.78 -2.42
CA ALA A 325 29.39 3.30 -3.27
C ALA A 325 28.88 4.13 -4.46
N ILE A 326 27.64 3.88 -4.89
CA ILE A 326 26.94 4.61 -5.94
C ILE A 326 25.69 5.23 -5.31
N ASP A 327 25.42 6.49 -5.64
CA ASP A 327 24.21 7.17 -5.17
C ASP A 327 22.96 6.39 -5.59
N SER A 328 22.02 6.21 -4.67
CA SER A 328 20.74 5.58 -4.95
C SER A 328 19.95 6.27 -6.07
N GLU A 329 20.16 7.58 -6.28
CA GLU A 329 19.55 8.31 -7.39
C GLU A 329 20.12 7.89 -8.75
N ILE A 330 21.36 7.40 -8.79
CA ILE A 330 22.02 6.87 -10.00
C ILE A 330 21.54 5.44 -10.28
N LEU A 331 21.31 4.62 -9.25
CA LEU A 331 20.81 3.22 -9.36
C LEU A 331 19.29 3.12 -9.59
N SER A 332 18.77 3.94 -10.50
CA SER A 332 17.32 4.08 -10.73
C SER A 332 16.60 2.83 -11.24
N TRP A 333 17.30 1.86 -11.85
CA TRP A 333 16.66 0.62 -12.33
C TRP A 333 16.08 -0.24 -11.19
N VAL A 334 16.82 -0.42 -10.08
CA VAL A 334 16.31 -1.19 -8.93
C VAL A 334 15.23 -0.43 -8.16
N SER A 335 15.26 0.90 -8.20
CA SER A 335 14.19 1.72 -7.64
C SER A 335 12.88 1.61 -8.43
N SER A 336 12.97 1.51 -9.76
CA SER A 336 11.82 1.33 -10.65
C SER A 336 11.33 -0.13 -10.71
N HIS A 337 12.18 -1.11 -10.42
CA HIS A 337 11.85 -2.54 -10.46
C HIS A 337 12.12 -3.21 -9.10
N PRO A 338 11.28 -2.97 -8.07
CA PRO A 338 11.52 -3.46 -6.72
C PRO A 338 11.31 -4.99 -6.57
N ASP A 339 11.54 -5.50 -5.35
CA ASP A 339 11.28 -6.88 -4.90
C ASP A 339 12.22 -7.98 -5.43
N ASN A 340 13.53 -7.68 -5.46
CA ASN A 340 14.52 -8.50 -6.15
C ASN A 340 14.72 -9.94 -5.60
N ALA A 341 14.61 -10.17 -4.29
CA ALA A 341 14.99 -11.47 -3.71
C ALA A 341 14.04 -12.63 -4.11
N GLU A 342 12.73 -12.38 -4.07
CA GLU A 342 11.72 -13.36 -4.47
C GLU A 342 11.75 -13.61 -5.98
N ARG A 343 11.94 -12.54 -6.77
CA ARG A 343 12.07 -12.57 -8.22
C ARG A 343 13.30 -13.35 -8.68
N ILE A 344 14.46 -13.10 -8.08
CA ILE A 344 15.70 -13.88 -8.32
C ILE A 344 15.44 -15.37 -8.05
N ALA A 345 14.78 -15.70 -6.93
CA ALA A 345 14.47 -17.09 -6.61
C ALA A 345 13.51 -17.73 -7.63
N ALA A 346 12.49 -16.99 -8.09
CA ALA A 346 11.56 -17.43 -9.13
C ALA A 346 12.25 -17.68 -10.48
N MET A 347 13.08 -16.73 -10.93
CA MET A 347 13.87 -16.87 -12.16
C MET A 347 14.83 -18.06 -12.08
N ARG A 348 15.55 -18.24 -10.96
CA ARG A 348 16.43 -19.41 -10.75
C ARG A 348 15.67 -20.73 -10.85
N LYS A 349 14.47 -20.78 -10.25
CA LYS A 349 13.60 -21.96 -10.31
C LYS A 349 13.16 -22.24 -11.75
N GLN A 350 12.77 -21.21 -12.50
CA GLN A 350 12.42 -21.35 -13.91
C GLN A 350 13.61 -21.86 -14.72
N ILE A 351 14.79 -21.24 -14.59
CA ILE A 351 16.01 -21.64 -15.31
C ILE A 351 16.38 -23.10 -15.04
N THR A 352 16.26 -23.54 -13.79
CA THR A 352 16.54 -24.94 -13.40
C THR A 352 15.61 -25.94 -14.09
N SER A 353 14.40 -25.51 -14.47
CA SER A 353 13.44 -26.35 -15.19
C SER A 353 13.65 -26.39 -16.71
N LEU A 354 14.51 -25.52 -17.26
CA LEU A 354 14.80 -25.46 -18.68
C LEU A 354 15.85 -26.51 -19.09
N GLU A 355 15.72 -27.03 -20.31
CA GLU A 355 16.74 -27.90 -20.89
C GLU A 355 18.05 -27.13 -21.12
N LYS A 356 19.20 -27.80 -21.00
CA LYS A 356 20.48 -27.14 -21.26
C LYS A 356 20.64 -26.86 -22.75
N ASN A 357 20.71 -25.59 -23.12
CA ASN A 357 21.02 -25.15 -24.47
C ASN A 357 22.49 -24.72 -24.58
N LYS A 358 23.07 -24.90 -25.77
CA LYS A 358 24.40 -24.35 -26.06
C LYS A 358 24.28 -22.85 -26.25
N GLU A 359 24.93 -22.08 -25.37
CA GLU A 359 24.99 -20.64 -25.47
C GLU A 359 25.71 -20.18 -26.75
N LYS A 360 25.14 -19.15 -27.37
CA LYS A 360 25.66 -18.50 -28.57
C LYS A 360 25.94 -17.04 -28.24
N PRO A 361 27.20 -16.59 -28.27
CA PRO A 361 27.52 -15.21 -27.93
C PRO A 361 26.80 -14.23 -28.85
N LEU A 362 26.52 -13.04 -28.33
CA LEU A 362 26.04 -11.92 -29.12
C LEU A 362 27.14 -11.45 -30.07
N PRO A 363 26.82 -11.07 -31.31
CA PRO A 363 27.81 -10.58 -32.28
C PRO A 363 28.16 -9.11 -31.99
N ILE A 364 28.53 -8.80 -30.75
CA ILE A 364 28.75 -7.44 -30.25
C ILE A 364 30.16 -7.35 -29.70
N ASP A 365 30.95 -6.41 -30.24
CA ASP A 365 32.24 -6.03 -29.67
C ASP A 365 32.01 -5.07 -28.49
N TRP A 366 31.75 -5.64 -27.31
CA TRP A 366 31.32 -4.87 -26.15
C TRP A 366 32.32 -3.78 -25.76
N LYS A 367 33.62 -4.05 -25.91
CA LYS A 367 34.65 -3.06 -25.63
C LYS A 367 34.51 -1.83 -26.53
N LYS A 368 34.32 -2.03 -27.84
CA LYS A 368 34.10 -0.93 -28.78
C LYS A 368 32.81 -0.17 -28.52
N VAL A 369 31.76 -0.86 -28.05
CA VAL A 369 30.53 -0.19 -27.62
C VAL A 369 30.83 0.78 -26.49
N ILE A 370 31.50 0.32 -25.42
CA ILE A 370 31.84 1.15 -24.26
C ILE A 370 32.80 2.30 -24.62
N ASP A 371 33.81 2.03 -25.47
CA ASP A 371 34.78 3.02 -25.94
C ASP A 371 34.13 4.11 -26.82
N ALA A 372 32.95 3.84 -27.40
CA ALA A 372 32.20 4.78 -28.24
C ALA A 372 31.09 5.54 -27.50
N LEU A 373 30.87 5.29 -26.20
CA LEU A 373 29.93 6.04 -25.39
C LEU A 373 30.48 7.45 -25.06
N PRO A 374 29.64 8.50 -25.09
CA PRO A 374 30.04 9.89 -24.84
C PRO A 374 30.60 10.18 -23.44
#